data_AF-Q1LBA1-F1
#
_entry.id   AF-Q1LBA1-F1
#
_cell.length_a   1.000
_cell.length_b   1.000
_cell.length_c   1.000
_cell.angle_alpha   90.00
_cell.angle_beta   90.00
_cell.angle_gamma   90.00
#
_symmetry.space_group_name_H-M   'P 1'
#
loop_
_entity.id
_entity.type
_entity.pdbx_description
1 polymer ?
#
loop_
_entity_poly.entity_id
_entity_poly.type
_entity_poly.pdbx_seq_one_letter_code
_entity_poly.pdbx_strand_id
1 'polypeptide(L)'
;MATGIKQLHSTPGNPTTPSLGTGTDTQGTARMIRPSNVNYDLEELSAALHYNDEWLGRAKVAIEVLDQSNAHTAYARVIFFDKERAALCFHLAADIFRCAQLTRVVHRALGASFERVVPPSLLIDVGPIAHPDAALAGSPTVLADLTASVSMLANSTTEASWRQAAVCAYVVAFRLARKLIAAICPPTPNVLDSPLDTAIWQLRMHRSPKARALAEALASMQVTYSTAAFDFDTPFPQDQALLQSEAMKAFQADLAAFQATAA
;
A
#
# COMPACT_ATOMS: atom_id res chain seq x y z
N MET A 1 -36.91 59.30 43.27
CA MET A 1 -35.76 59.08 44.19
C MET A 1 -34.93 57.95 43.59
N ALA A 2 -33.95 58.25 42.72
CA ALA A 2 -32.52 58.41 43.07
C ALA A 2 -32.02 57.18 43.84
N THR A 3 -31.13 56.32 43.35
CA THR A 3 -29.72 56.50 42.89
C THR A 3 -29.28 55.10 42.38
N GLY A 4 -28.28 54.82 41.55
CA GLY A 4 -27.13 55.55 40.99
C GLY A 4 -26.31 54.58 40.11
N ILE A 5 -25.53 55.15 39.22
CA ILE A 5 -24.75 54.52 38.13
C ILE A 5 -23.41 53.99 38.64
N LYS A 6 -22.89 52.90 38.02
CA LYS A 6 -21.45 52.82 37.67
C LYS A 6 -21.23 51.96 36.43
N GLN A 7 -20.89 52.64 35.33
CA GLN A 7 -20.21 52.08 34.16
C GLN A 7 -18.74 51.79 34.51
N LEU A 8 -18.19 50.72 33.94
CA LEU A 8 -16.77 50.62 33.60
C LEU A 8 -16.66 50.03 32.19
N HIS A 9 -16.09 50.82 31.28
CA HIS A 9 -15.58 50.40 29.98
C HIS A 9 -14.38 49.45 30.14
N SER A 10 -14.23 48.48 29.23
CA SER A 10 -12.99 48.24 28.45
C SER A 10 -13.20 47.11 27.42
N THR A 11 -13.17 47.52 26.14
CA THR A 11 -12.59 46.92 24.92
C THR A 11 -12.52 45.38 24.66
N PRO A 12 -12.60 44.97 23.36
CA PRO A 12 -12.89 43.61 22.93
C PRO A 12 -11.63 42.73 22.84
N GLY A 13 -11.68 41.56 23.47
CA GLY A 13 -10.69 40.50 23.29
C GLY A 13 -11.01 39.66 22.05
N ASN A 14 -9.98 39.46 21.22
CA ASN A 14 -9.96 38.71 19.97
C ASN A 14 -10.66 37.34 19.99
N PRO A 15 -11.27 36.91 18.85
CA PRO A 15 -11.75 35.55 18.68
C PRO A 15 -10.53 34.62 18.56
N THR A 16 -10.31 33.78 19.55
CA THR A 16 -9.34 32.70 19.47
C THR A 16 -9.91 31.63 18.54
N THR A 17 -9.18 31.45 17.45
CA THR A 17 -9.27 30.42 16.42
C THR A 17 -9.54 29.02 17.00
N PRO A 18 -10.35 28.18 16.32
CA PRO A 18 -10.35 26.76 16.62
C PRO A 18 -8.97 26.19 16.27
N SER A 19 -8.32 25.58 17.26
CA SER A 19 -7.09 24.82 17.06
C SER A 19 -7.38 23.65 16.11
N LEU A 20 -6.90 23.77 14.87
CA LEU A 20 -6.65 22.62 14.01
C LEU A 20 -5.82 21.62 14.82
N GLY A 21 -6.38 20.46 15.10
CA GLY A 21 -5.59 19.30 15.46
C GLY A 21 -4.64 19.03 14.30
N THR A 22 -3.35 19.25 14.53
CA THR A 22 -2.29 18.80 13.65
C THR A 22 -2.32 17.27 13.65
N GLY A 23 -3.05 16.69 12.71
CA GLY A 23 -2.83 15.32 12.30
C GLY A 23 -1.40 15.24 11.81
N THR A 24 -0.53 14.64 12.63
CA THR A 24 0.86 14.41 12.26
C THR A 24 0.88 13.49 11.06
N ASP A 25 1.45 13.99 9.98
CA ASP A 25 1.91 13.27 8.81
C ASP A 25 2.50 11.90 9.17
N THR A 26 1.77 10.83 8.86
CA THR A 26 2.37 9.51 8.66
C THR A 26 2.87 9.41 7.21
N GLN A 27 3.79 10.31 6.82
CA GLN A 27 4.64 10.05 5.67
C GLN A 27 5.67 9.03 6.12
N GLY A 28 5.42 7.76 5.83
CA GLY A 28 6.35 6.70 6.15
C GLY A 28 7.66 6.88 5.39
N THR A 29 8.76 7.14 6.10
CA THR A 29 10.08 7.21 5.48
C THR A 29 10.50 5.81 5.05
N ALA A 30 10.85 5.67 3.78
CA ALA A 30 11.33 4.41 3.23
C ALA A 30 12.84 4.49 3.00
N ARG A 31 13.61 3.56 3.59
CA ARG A 31 15.06 3.44 3.40
C ARG A 31 15.39 2.15 2.68
N MET A 32 16.18 2.24 1.62
CA MET A 32 16.69 1.09 0.89
C MET A 32 18.10 0.76 1.38
N ILE A 33 18.36 -0.52 1.63
CA ILE A 33 19.63 -1.05 2.12
C ILE A 33 20.08 -2.08 1.10
N ARG A 34 21.27 -1.91 0.53
CA ARG A 34 21.84 -2.89 -0.39
C ARG A 34 22.89 -3.70 0.35
N PRO A 35 22.90 -5.03 0.22
CA PRO A 35 23.99 -5.80 0.77
C PRO A 35 25.27 -5.39 0.04
N SER A 36 26.32 -5.08 0.79
CA SER A 36 27.62 -4.68 0.27
C SER A 36 28.37 -5.85 -0.38
N ASN A 37 27.91 -7.10 -0.18
CA ASN A 37 28.36 -8.37 -0.80
C ASN A 37 27.20 -9.42 -0.81
N VAL A 38 27.48 -10.73 -0.68
CA VAL A 38 26.46 -11.81 -0.50
C VAL A 38 25.71 -11.66 0.83
N ASN A 39 26.28 -10.94 1.80
CA ASN A 39 25.71 -10.75 3.14
C ASN A 39 25.34 -9.28 3.37
N TYR A 40 24.33 -9.05 4.21
CA TYR A 40 23.99 -7.72 4.72
C TYR A 40 25.05 -7.22 5.68
N ASP A 41 25.43 -5.95 5.53
CA ASP A 41 26.13 -5.23 6.57
C ASP A 41 25.18 -5.00 7.75
N LEU A 42 25.43 -5.73 8.84
CA LEU A 42 24.63 -5.65 10.06
C LEU A 42 24.71 -4.27 10.71
N GLU A 43 25.78 -3.52 10.48
CA GLU A 43 25.94 -2.15 10.98
C GLU A 43 25.00 -1.19 10.23
N GLU A 44 24.93 -1.31 8.91
CA GLU A 44 24.02 -0.52 8.07
C GLU A 44 22.54 -0.84 8.36
N LEU A 45 22.23 -2.12 8.55
CA LEU A 45 20.89 -2.58 8.92
C LEU A 45 20.49 -2.12 10.33
N SER A 46 21.43 -2.18 11.29
CA SER A 46 21.21 -1.68 12.65
C SER A 46 20.92 -0.18 12.66
N ALA A 47 21.72 0.61 11.92
CA ALA A 47 21.50 2.03 11.75
C ALA A 47 20.14 2.33 11.08
N ALA A 48 19.73 1.52 10.11
CA ALA A 48 18.44 1.66 9.43
C ALA A 48 17.25 1.24 10.29
N LEU A 49 17.45 0.44 11.32
CA LEU A 49 16.43 0.02 12.30
C LEU A 49 16.53 0.85 13.60
N HIS A 50 17.19 2.02 13.55
CA HIS A 50 17.39 2.92 14.68
C HIS A 50 18.00 2.25 15.92
N TYR A 51 18.90 1.28 15.72
CA TYR A 51 19.55 0.51 16.79
C TYR A 51 18.55 -0.18 17.75
N ASN A 52 17.36 -0.53 17.25
CA ASN A 52 16.43 -1.35 18.01
C ASN A 52 16.91 -2.81 18.01
N ASP A 53 17.47 -3.27 19.14
CA ASP A 53 18.06 -4.60 19.29
C ASP A 53 17.07 -5.74 19.01
N GLU A 54 15.78 -5.55 19.33
CA GLU A 54 14.76 -6.54 19.02
C GLU A 54 14.53 -6.65 17.51
N TRP A 55 14.38 -5.50 16.84
CA TRP A 55 14.21 -5.44 15.39
C TRP A 55 15.41 -6.01 14.64
N LEU A 56 16.61 -5.68 15.11
CA LEU A 56 17.85 -6.23 14.57
C LEU A 56 17.94 -7.75 14.80
N GLY A 57 17.55 -8.25 15.97
CA GLY A 57 17.47 -9.68 16.25
C GLY A 57 16.53 -10.41 15.30
N ARG A 58 15.32 -9.87 15.07
CA ARG A 58 14.34 -10.43 14.13
C ARG A 58 14.87 -10.40 12.69
N ALA A 59 15.51 -9.31 12.28
CA ALA A 59 16.09 -9.18 10.96
C ALA A 59 17.22 -10.19 10.71
N LYS A 60 18.07 -10.45 11.72
CA LYS A 60 19.12 -11.48 11.66
C LYS A 60 18.55 -12.87 11.41
N VAL A 61 17.52 -13.27 12.16
CA VAL A 61 16.85 -14.56 11.95
C VAL A 61 16.29 -14.68 10.53
N ALA A 62 15.68 -13.60 10.01
CA ALA A 62 15.18 -13.60 8.64
C ALA A 62 16.31 -13.77 7.61
N ILE A 63 17.44 -13.07 7.78
CA ILE A 63 18.62 -13.19 6.89
C ILE A 63 19.17 -14.62 6.93
N GLU A 64 19.36 -15.19 8.12
CA GLU A 64 19.88 -16.56 8.28
C GLU A 64 19.00 -17.60 7.56
N VAL A 65 17.68 -17.45 7.66
CA VAL A 65 16.72 -18.33 6.98
C VAL A 65 16.79 -18.20 5.46
N LEU A 66 16.92 -16.97 4.97
CA LEU A 66 17.05 -16.70 3.54
C LEU A 66 18.36 -17.29 2.99
N ASP A 67 19.46 -17.13 3.72
CA ASP A 67 20.77 -17.71 3.37
C ASP A 67 20.72 -19.25 3.36
N GLN A 68 20.14 -19.87 4.39
CA GLN A 68 19.93 -21.33 4.44
C GLN A 68 19.05 -21.85 3.30
N SER A 69 18.14 -21.01 2.82
CA SER A 69 17.25 -21.33 1.69
C SER A 69 17.88 -21.05 0.32
N ASN A 70 19.17 -20.69 0.29
CA ASN A 70 19.93 -20.25 -0.88
C ASN A 70 19.21 -19.10 -1.64
N ALA A 71 18.57 -18.21 -0.88
CA ALA A 71 17.75 -17.13 -1.39
C ALA A 71 18.48 -15.80 -1.18
N HIS A 72 19.38 -15.47 -2.11
CA HIS A 72 20.17 -14.25 -2.02
C HIS A 72 19.28 -13.01 -2.17
N THR A 73 19.32 -12.15 -1.16
CA THR A 73 18.59 -10.89 -1.20
C THR A 73 19.39 -9.86 -1.96
N ALA A 74 18.77 -9.12 -2.87
CA ALA A 74 19.47 -8.04 -3.60
C ALA A 74 19.32 -6.67 -2.94
N TYR A 75 18.24 -6.43 -2.20
CA TYR A 75 18.12 -5.26 -1.33
C TYR A 75 17.03 -5.48 -0.27
N ALA A 76 17.15 -4.78 0.84
CA ALA A 76 16.10 -4.68 1.85
C ALA A 76 15.49 -3.28 1.81
N ARG A 77 14.20 -3.18 2.11
CA ARG A 77 13.48 -1.92 2.25
C ARG A 77 12.89 -1.84 3.65
N VAL A 78 13.26 -0.81 4.39
CA VAL A 78 12.62 -0.47 5.67
C VAL A 78 11.58 0.61 5.40
N ILE A 79 10.36 0.42 5.91
CA ILE A 79 9.26 1.37 5.82
C ILE A 79 8.82 1.66 7.25
N PHE A 80 8.95 2.90 7.69
CA PHE A 80 8.44 3.32 9.00
C PHE A 80 6.98 3.74 8.88
N PHE A 81 6.10 3.21 9.73
CA PHE A 81 4.72 3.70 9.83
C PHE A 81 4.63 4.79 10.90
N ASP A 82 5.34 4.59 12.01
CA ASP A 82 5.55 5.55 13.09
C ASP A 82 6.84 5.20 13.86
N LYS A 83 7.04 5.75 15.07
CA LYS A 83 8.24 5.51 15.89
C LYS A 83 8.31 4.09 16.48
N GLU A 84 7.19 3.40 16.59
CA GLU A 84 7.07 2.10 17.24
C GLU A 84 6.73 0.98 16.24
N ARG A 85 6.47 1.32 14.97
CA ARG A 85 6.09 0.36 13.93
C ARG A 85 6.85 0.59 12.62
N ALA A 86 7.45 -0.48 12.12
CA ALA A 86 8.13 -0.53 10.84
C ALA A 86 7.82 -1.84 10.09
N ALA A 87 8.12 -1.86 8.80
CA ALA A 87 8.20 -3.06 7.97
C ALA A 87 9.58 -3.16 7.34
N LEU A 88 10.14 -4.38 7.30
CA LEU A 88 11.38 -4.74 6.62
C LEU A 88 11.06 -5.76 5.52
N CYS A 89 11.18 -5.34 4.27
CA CYS A 89 10.93 -6.18 3.10
C CYS A 89 12.25 -6.57 2.44
N PHE A 90 12.56 -7.86 2.38
CA PHE A 90 13.70 -8.41 1.65
C PHE A 90 13.30 -8.67 0.19
N HIS A 91 14.04 -8.13 -0.77
CA HIS A 91 13.76 -8.29 -2.20
C HIS A 91 14.78 -9.20 -2.88
N LEU A 92 14.32 -10.29 -3.48
CA LEU A 92 15.17 -11.35 -4.04
C LEU A 92 14.81 -11.76 -5.47
N ALA A 93 15.77 -12.31 -6.22
CA ALA A 93 15.61 -12.67 -7.63
C ALA A 93 14.80 -13.97 -7.81
N ALA A 94 13.55 -14.00 -7.32
CA ALA A 94 12.66 -15.15 -7.45
C ALA A 94 11.24 -14.76 -7.82
N ASP A 95 10.44 -15.75 -8.21
CA ASP A 95 9.02 -15.56 -8.49
C ASP A 95 8.19 -15.38 -7.20
N ILE A 96 6.94 -14.93 -7.38
CA ILE A 96 6.00 -14.66 -6.28
C ILE A 96 5.72 -15.91 -5.43
N PHE A 97 5.65 -17.10 -6.04
CA PHE A 97 5.36 -18.33 -5.30
C PHE A 97 6.53 -18.71 -4.39
N ARG A 98 7.76 -18.56 -4.88
CA ARG A 98 8.98 -18.77 -4.10
C ARG A 98 9.10 -17.73 -2.99
N CYS A 99 8.84 -16.46 -3.25
CA CYS A 99 8.81 -15.41 -2.23
C CYS A 99 7.79 -15.72 -1.12
N ALA A 100 6.55 -16.09 -1.48
CA ALA A 100 5.52 -16.44 -0.52
C ALA A 100 5.88 -17.68 0.33
N GLN A 101 6.54 -18.68 -0.27
CA GLN A 101 7.08 -19.81 0.48
C GLN A 101 8.17 -19.36 1.47
N LEU A 102 9.10 -18.50 1.04
CA LEU A 102 10.17 -17.98 1.89
C LEU A 102 9.63 -17.12 3.03
N THR A 103 8.63 -16.26 2.79
CA THR A 103 7.92 -15.50 3.84
C THR A 103 7.39 -16.44 4.92
N ARG A 104 6.75 -17.56 4.54
CA ARG A 104 6.24 -18.54 5.51
C ARG A 104 7.35 -19.21 6.32
N VAL A 105 8.48 -19.53 5.69
CA VAL A 105 9.63 -20.14 6.38
C VAL A 105 10.24 -19.14 7.37
N VAL A 106 10.42 -17.88 6.96
CA VAL A 106 10.89 -16.79 7.81
C VAL A 106 9.95 -16.58 9.00
N HIS A 107 8.64 -16.50 8.77
CA HIS A 107 7.65 -16.33 9.85
C HIS A 107 7.66 -17.50 10.83
N ARG A 108 7.82 -18.74 10.34
CA ARG A 108 7.96 -19.92 11.20
C ARG A 108 9.21 -19.85 12.07
N ALA A 109 10.35 -19.46 11.49
CA ALA A 109 11.60 -19.31 12.24
C ALA A 109 11.50 -18.20 13.28
N LEU A 110 10.93 -17.05 12.92
CA LEU A 110 10.67 -15.95 13.86
C LEU A 110 9.79 -16.39 15.03
N GLY A 111 8.72 -17.15 14.75
CA GLY A 111 7.85 -17.71 15.80
C GLY A 111 8.54 -18.72 16.71
N ALA A 112 9.59 -19.41 16.23
CA ALA A 112 10.39 -20.32 17.04
C ALA A 112 11.50 -19.61 17.85
N SER A 113 12.04 -18.51 17.33
CA SER A 113 13.16 -17.77 17.93
C SER A 113 12.74 -16.70 18.95
N PHE A 114 11.48 -16.24 18.92
CA PHE A 114 11.00 -15.17 19.80
C PHE A 114 9.72 -15.58 20.53
N GLU A 115 9.79 -15.73 21.86
CA GLU A 115 8.67 -16.17 22.71
C GLU A 115 7.61 -15.08 22.97
N ARG A 116 7.89 -13.81 22.62
CA ARG A 116 6.98 -12.69 22.89
C ARG A 116 5.98 -12.46 21.76
N VAL A 117 4.71 -12.64 22.12
CA VAL A 117 3.50 -12.28 21.35
C VAL A 117 3.08 -10.84 21.67
N VAL A 118 3.93 -9.86 21.37
CA VAL A 118 3.54 -8.43 21.33
C VAL A 118 3.38 -8.08 19.84
N PRO A 119 2.46 -7.17 19.44
CA PRO A 119 2.29 -6.83 18.03
C PRO A 119 3.66 -6.53 17.44
N PRO A 120 4.05 -7.18 16.33
CA PRO A 120 5.39 -7.02 15.81
C PRO A 120 5.56 -5.55 15.42
N SER A 121 6.29 -4.83 16.25
CA SER A 121 6.77 -3.48 15.98
C SER A 121 7.62 -3.47 14.71
N LEU A 122 8.11 -4.64 14.27
CA LEU A 122 8.69 -4.87 12.96
C LEU A 122 7.99 -6.00 12.20
N LEU A 123 7.27 -5.66 11.13
CA LEU A 123 6.79 -6.63 10.13
C LEU A 123 7.95 -7.05 9.22
N ILE A 124 8.09 -8.34 8.93
CA ILE A 124 9.11 -8.84 7.99
C ILE A 124 8.43 -9.56 6.84
N ASP A 125 8.80 -9.21 5.61
CA ASP A 125 8.29 -9.85 4.40
C ASP A 125 9.42 -10.09 3.37
N VAL A 126 9.13 -10.97 2.41
CA VAL A 126 10.03 -11.37 1.33
C VAL A 126 9.30 -11.18 0.00
N GLY A 127 9.83 -10.32 -0.86
CA GLY A 127 9.27 -9.98 -2.16
C GLY A 127 10.24 -10.22 -3.33
N PRO A 128 9.75 -10.26 -4.57
CA PRO A 128 10.62 -10.34 -5.74
C PRO A 128 11.41 -9.04 -5.94
N ILE A 129 12.62 -9.15 -6.51
CA ILE A 129 13.32 -8.05 -7.18
C ILE A 129 12.51 -7.80 -8.44
N ALA A 130 11.62 -6.86 -8.33
CA ALA A 130 11.54 -5.95 -9.43
C ALA A 130 11.52 -4.55 -8.87
N HIS A 131 11.91 -3.62 -9.74
CA HIS A 131 11.53 -2.24 -9.53
C HIS A 131 10.05 -2.21 -9.11
N PRO A 132 9.68 -1.37 -8.12
CA PRO A 132 8.27 -1.16 -7.78
C PRO A 132 7.41 -0.83 -9.01
N ASP A 133 8.02 -0.46 -10.15
CA ASP A 133 7.38 -0.29 -11.45
C ASP A 133 7.56 -1.43 -12.49
N ALA A 134 8.51 -2.36 -12.34
CA ALA A 134 8.80 -3.39 -13.36
C ALA A 134 8.19 -4.79 -13.08
N ALA A 135 7.96 -5.21 -11.83
CA ALA A 135 7.23 -6.48 -11.54
C ALA A 135 5.75 -6.38 -11.91
N LEU A 136 5.27 -5.15 -12.05
CA LEU A 136 3.87 -4.82 -12.32
C LEU A 136 3.64 -4.50 -13.79
N ALA A 137 4.68 -4.58 -14.64
CA ALA A 137 4.54 -4.65 -16.10
C ALA A 137 3.89 -5.99 -16.44
N GLY A 138 2.57 -6.05 -16.23
CA GLY A 138 1.84 -7.29 -16.10
C GLY A 138 2.00 -8.16 -17.33
N SER A 139 2.66 -9.31 -17.13
CA SER A 139 2.35 -10.48 -17.95
C SER A 139 0.82 -10.63 -17.96
N PRO A 140 0.18 -10.76 -19.14
CA PRO A 140 -1.26 -10.94 -19.23
C PRO A 140 -1.77 -12.08 -18.32
N THR A 141 -0.94 -13.10 -18.08
CA THR A 141 -1.20 -14.20 -17.15
C THR A 141 -1.44 -13.72 -15.72
N VAL A 142 -0.61 -12.80 -15.20
CA VAL A 142 -0.72 -12.33 -13.80
C VAL A 142 -1.99 -11.52 -13.57
N LEU A 143 -2.43 -10.72 -14.55
CA LEU A 143 -3.69 -9.98 -14.43
C LEU A 143 -4.89 -10.94 -14.52
N ALA A 144 -4.83 -11.95 -15.39
CA ALA A 144 -5.87 -12.97 -15.48
C ALA A 144 -6.01 -13.77 -14.17
N ASP A 145 -4.88 -14.19 -13.59
CA ASP A 145 -4.84 -14.91 -12.31
C ASP A 145 -5.40 -14.07 -11.16
N LEU A 146 -5.07 -12.78 -11.12
CA LEU A 146 -5.63 -11.84 -10.13
C LEU A 146 -7.14 -11.66 -10.33
N THR A 147 -7.62 -11.49 -11.56
CA THR A 147 -9.05 -11.38 -11.87
C THR A 147 -9.82 -12.65 -11.46
N ALA A 148 -9.26 -13.84 -11.70
CA ALA A 148 -9.83 -15.10 -11.24
C ALA A 148 -9.88 -15.17 -9.70
N SER A 149 -8.79 -14.76 -9.04
CA SER A 149 -8.68 -14.73 -7.57
C SER A 149 -9.72 -13.81 -6.93
N VAL A 150 -10.01 -12.64 -7.52
CA VAL A 150 -11.06 -11.72 -7.04
C VAL A 150 -12.40 -12.44 -6.94
N SER A 151 -12.79 -13.15 -7.99
CA SER A 151 -14.08 -13.86 -8.02
C SER A 151 -14.14 -14.98 -7.00
N MET A 152 -13.05 -15.76 -6.85
CA MET A 152 -12.99 -16.83 -5.85
C MET A 152 -13.08 -16.29 -4.42
N LEU A 153 -12.32 -15.23 -4.11
CA LEU A 153 -12.23 -14.65 -2.78
C LEU A 153 -13.53 -13.93 -2.37
N ALA A 154 -14.19 -13.22 -3.30
CA ALA A 154 -15.46 -12.56 -3.01
C ALA A 154 -16.60 -13.53 -2.67
N ASN A 155 -16.56 -14.76 -3.22
CA ASN A 155 -17.53 -15.82 -2.96
C ASN A 155 -17.18 -16.71 -1.76
N SER A 156 -16.07 -16.44 -1.07
CA SER A 156 -15.68 -17.18 0.13
C SER A 156 -16.60 -16.87 1.31
N THR A 157 -16.38 -17.55 2.45
CA THR A 157 -17.17 -17.38 3.68
C THR A 157 -16.45 -16.58 4.76
N THR A 158 -15.32 -15.93 4.45
CA THR A 158 -14.49 -15.26 5.48
C THR A 158 -14.24 -13.80 5.12
N GLU A 159 -14.34 -12.92 6.12
CA GLU A 159 -14.09 -11.48 5.95
C GLU A 159 -12.69 -11.17 5.43
N ALA A 160 -11.67 -11.87 5.92
CA ALA A 160 -10.30 -11.70 5.44
C ALA A 160 -10.20 -11.93 3.92
N SER A 161 -10.91 -12.93 3.41
CA SER A 161 -10.95 -13.20 1.97
C SER A 161 -11.76 -12.15 1.22
N TRP A 162 -12.85 -11.62 1.78
CA TRP A 162 -13.61 -10.52 1.18
C TRP A 162 -12.79 -9.24 1.05
N ARG A 163 -12.04 -8.87 2.10
CA ARG A 163 -11.09 -7.74 2.07
C ARG A 163 -10.02 -7.97 1.01
N GLN A 164 -9.43 -9.16 0.97
CA GLN A 164 -8.44 -9.52 -0.03
C GLN A 164 -9.01 -9.44 -1.47
N ALA A 165 -10.27 -9.85 -1.67
CA ALA A 165 -10.95 -9.72 -2.96
C ALA A 165 -11.04 -8.25 -3.39
N ALA A 166 -11.45 -7.36 -2.47
CA ALA A 166 -11.57 -5.94 -2.75
C ALA A 166 -10.21 -5.29 -3.07
N VAL A 167 -9.16 -5.70 -2.36
CA VAL A 167 -7.78 -5.27 -2.63
C VAL A 167 -7.32 -5.72 -4.00
N CYS A 168 -7.48 -7.01 -4.33
CA CYS A 168 -7.09 -7.55 -5.63
C CYS A 168 -7.85 -6.87 -6.78
N ALA A 169 -9.16 -6.62 -6.60
CA ALA A 169 -10.01 -5.96 -7.60
C ALA A 169 -9.50 -4.56 -7.94
N TYR A 170 -9.18 -3.77 -6.91
CA TYR A 170 -8.60 -2.45 -7.10
C TYR A 170 -7.21 -2.50 -7.74
N VAL A 171 -6.33 -3.40 -7.32
CA VAL A 171 -4.97 -3.55 -7.90
C VAL A 171 -5.04 -3.89 -9.39
N VAL A 172 -5.99 -4.73 -9.81
CA VAL A 172 -6.22 -5.04 -11.23
C VAL A 172 -6.63 -3.78 -11.99
N ALA A 173 -7.65 -3.06 -11.52
CA ALA A 173 -8.12 -1.83 -12.16
C ALA A 173 -7.02 -0.77 -12.25
N PHE A 174 -6.26 -0.57 -11.18
CA PHE A 174 -5.15 0.37 -11.14
C PHE A 174 -4.04 0.03 -12.14
N ARG A 175 -3.62 -1.24 -12.24
CA ARG A 175 -2.61 -1.66 -13.21
C ARG A 175 -3.07 -1.44 -14.65
N LEU A 176 -4.33 -1.73 -14.92
CA LEU A 176 -4.94 -1.49 -16.23
C LEU A 176 -4.99 0.01 -16.57
N ALA A 177 -5.38 0.85 -15.61
CA ALA A 177 -5.35 2.30 -15.74
C ALA A 177 -3.93 2.82 -16.05
N ARG A 178 -2.92 2.35 -15.31
CA ARG A 178 -1.51 2.73 -15.56
C ARG A 178 -1.05 2.35 -16.96
N LYS A 179 -1.38 1.14 -17.43
CA LYS A 179 -1.06 0.70 -18.79
C LYS A 179 -1.72 1.59 -19.84
N LEU A 180 -2.98 1.96 -19.62
CA LEU A 180 -3.68 2.89 -20.51
C LEU A 180 -2.99 4.25 -20.55
N ILE A 181 -2.73 4.85 -19.40
CA ILE A 181 -2.09 6.17 -19.27
C ILE A 181 -0.73 6.18 -19.96
N ALA A 182 0.09 5.14 -19.75
CA ALA A 182 1.39 5.03 -20.41
C ALA A 182 1.27 4.99 -21.96
N ALA A 183 0.12 4.53 -22.49
CA ALA A 183 -0.14 4.51 -23.92
C ALA A 183 -0.72 5.83 -24.47
N ILE A 184 -1.51 6.57 -23.67
CA ILE A 184 -2.29 7.73 -24.16
C ILE A 184 -1.78 9.09 -23.67
N CYS A 185 -1.01 9.13 -22.58
CA CYS A 185 -0.53 10.36 -21.96
C CYS A 185 0.98 10.50 -22.19
N PRO A 186 1.48 11.68 -22.59
CA PRO A 186 2.91 11.92 -22.58
C PRO A 186 3.45 11.84 -21.14
N PRO A 187 4.72 11.42 -20.94
CA PRO A 187 5.31 11.36 -19.62
C PRO A 187 5.35 12.78 -19.02
N THR A 188 4.49 13.03 -18.04
CA THR A 188 4.49 14.26 -17.26
C THR A 188 5.36 14.08 -16.02
N PRO A 189 6.19 15.07 -15.64
CA PRO A 189 6.86 15.02 -14.35
C PRO A 189 5.82 14.82 -13.25
N ASN A 190 6.02 13.82 -12.41
CA ASN A 190 5.05 13.49 -11.37
C ASN A 190 5.05 14.60 -10.31
N VAL A 191 3.98 15.40 -10.28
CA VAL A 191 3.80 16.50 -9.30
C VAL A 191 3.14 16.00 -8.02
N LEU A 192 2.59 14.78 -8.02
CA LEU A 192 1.87 14.19 -6.89
C LEU A 192 2.72 13.12 -6.22
N ASP A 193 2.72 13.09 -4.89
CA ASP A 193 3.54 12.18 -4.09
C ASP A 193 3.10 10.70 -4.20
N SER A 194 1.86 10.47 -4.64
CA SER A 194 1.25 9.15 -4.78
C SER A 194 1.08 8.77 -6.25
N PRO A 195 1.70 7.65 -6.72
CA PRO A 195 1.51 7.14 -8.08
C PRO A 195 0.04 6.89 -8.46
N LEU A 196 -0.81 6.67 -7.46
CA LEU A 196 -2.24 6.52 -7.62
C LEU A 196 -2.93 7.84 -7.93
N ASP A 197 -2.65 8.88 -7.14
CA ASP A 197 -3.24 10.19 -7.36
C ASP A 197 -2.79 10.75 -8.71
N THR A 198 -1.55 10.47 -9.11
CA THR A 198 -1.04 10.75 -10.45
C THR A 198 -1.89 10.10 -11.54
N ALA A 199 -2.21 8.81 -11.41
CA ALA A 199 -2.97 8.08 -12.42
C ALA A 199 -4.41 8.62 -12.56
N ILE A 200 -5.09 8.84 -11.43
CA ILE A 200 -6.44 9.42 -11.41
C ILE A 200 -6.42 10.83 -12.00
N TRP A 201 -5.45 11.66 -11.61
CA TRP A 201 -5.30 13.02 -12.13
C TRP A 201 -5.05 13.03 -13.64
N GLN A 202 -4.16 12.18 -14.15
CA GLN A 202 -3.87 12.08 -15.58
C GLN A 202 -5.11 11.68 -16.40
N LEU A 203 -5.90 10.71 -15.91
CA LEU A 203 -7.17 10.35 -16.56
C LEU A 203 -8.20 11.47 -16.50
N ARG A 204 -8.28 12.22 -15.38
CA ARG A 204 -9.15 13.40 -15.24
C ARG A 204 -8.78 14.53 -16.21
N MET A 205 -7.49 14.71 -16.47
CA MET A 205 -6.97 15.73 -17.40
C MET A 205 -7.12 15.34 -18.88
N HIS A 206 -7.50 14.09 -19.16
CA HIS A 206 -7.73 13.64 -20.52
C HIS A 206 -9.01 14.26 -21.12
N ARG A 207 -8.96 14.67 -22.41
CA ARG A 207 -10.10 15.35 -23.08
C ARG A 207 -11.33 14.44 -23.26
N SER A 208 -11.12 13.12 -23.39
CA SER A 208 -12.21 12.16 -23.57
C SER A 208 -13.08 12.04 -22.31
N PRO A 209 -14.42 12.15 -22.42
CA PRO A 209 -15.32 11.90 -21.29
C PRO A 209 -15.23 10.46 -20.78
N LYS A 210 -14.93 9.48 -21.66
CA LYS A 210 -14.75 8.07 -21.26
C LYS A 210 -13.53 7.89 -20.34
N ALA A 211 -12.43 8.57 -20.65
CA ALA A 211 -11.22 8.53 -19.80
C ALA A 211 -11.47 9.15 -18.42
N ARG A 212 -12.22 10.27 -18.37
CA ARG A 212 -12.62 10.89 -17.10
C ARG A 212 -13.54 9.99 -16.28
N ALA A 213 -14.47 9.26 -16.93
CA ALA A 213 -15.31 8.28 -16.25
C ALA A 213 -14.49 7.12 -15.63
N LEU A 214 -13.46 6.62 -16.35
CA LEU A 214 -12.52 5.64 -15.79
C LEU A 214 -11.79 6.20 -14.55
N ALA A 215 -11.44 7.49 -14.54
CA ALA A 215 -10.82 8.11 -13.37
C ALA A 215 -11.74 8.06 -12.13
N GLU A 216 -13.03 8.39 -12.30
CA GLU A 216 -14.00 8.36 -11.20
C GLU A 216 -14.29 6.93 -10.71
N ALA A 217 -14.37 5.96 -11.62
CA ALA A 217 -14.50 4.56 -11.26
C ALA A 217 -13.29 4.07 -10.44
N LEU A 218 -12.07 4.43 -10.86
CA LEU A 218 -10.85 4.08 -10.14
C LEU A 218 -10.78 4.74 -8.76
N ALA A 219 -11.17 6.02 -8.65
CA ALA A 219 -11.23 6.74 -7.38
C ALA A 219 -12.28 6.15 -6.43
N SER A 220 -13.44 5.75 -6.94
CA SER A 220 -14.47 5.07 -6.13
C SER A 220 -13.96 3.72 -5.60
N MET A 221 -13.32 2.93 -6.46
CA MET A 221 -12.72 1.65 -6.06
C MET A 221 -11.59 1.84 -5.02
N GLN A 222 -10.83 2.93 -5.08
CA GLN A 222 -9.80 3.26 -4.10
C GLN A 222 -10.38 3.43 -2.70
N VAL A 223 -11.56 4.04 -2.56
CA VAL A 223 -12.20 4.22 -1.24
C VAL A 223 -12.47 2.85 -0.60
N THR A 224 -13.11 1.94 -1.33
CA THR A 224 -13.35 0.57 -0.86
C THR A 224 -12.06 -0.18 -0.57
N TYR A 225 -11.02 0.00 -1.39
CA TYR A 225 -9.69 -0.56 -1.15
C TYR A 225 -9.11 -0.06 0.18
N SER A 226 -9.17 1.24 0.44
CA SER A 226 -8.61 1.82 1.67
C SER A 226 -9.29 1.26 2.91
N THR A 227 -10.63 1.13 2.88
CA THR A 227 -11.37 0.47 3.97
C THR A 227 -10.96 -0.99 4.12
N ALA A 228 -10.91 -1.75 3.03
CA ALA A 228 -10.53 -3.16 3.07
C ALA A 228 -9.11 -3.39 3.61
N ALA A 229 -8.16 -2.53 3.21
CA ALA A 229 -6.73 -2.68 3.49
C ALA A 229 -6.29 -2.10 4.84
N PHE A 230 -6.98 -1.08 5.35
CA PHE A 230 -6.48 -0.30 6.50
C PHE A 230 -7.49 -0.14 7.65
N ASP A 231 -8.79 -0.26 7.40
CA ASP A 231 -9.82 -0.16 8.46
C ASP A 231 -10.27 -1.55 8.91
N PHE A 232 -9.60 -2.07 9.94
CA PHE A 232 -9.93 -3.36 10.55
C PHE A 232 -10.89 -3.24 11.74
N ASP A 233 -11.20 -2.01 12.17
CA ASP A 233 -12.12 -1.76 13.27
C ASP A 233 -13.58 -1.83 12.79
N THR A 234 -13.82 -1.53 11.52
CA THR A 234 -15.13 -1.67 10.86
C THR A 234 -15.25 -3.03 10.15
N PRO A 235 -16.27 -3.86 10.43
CA PRO A 235 -16.51 -5.09 9.68
C PRO A 235 -16.65 -4.83 8.19
N PHE A 236 -16.00 -5.65 7.35
CA PHE A 236 -16.09 -5.53 5.90
C PHE A 236 -17.08 -6.54 5.32
N PRO A 237 -18.29 -6.13 4.90
CA PRO A 237 -19.34 -7.06 4.49
C PRO A 237 -19.02 -7.73 3.14
N GLN A 238 -19.48 -8.96 2.97
CA GLN A 238 -19.33 -9.71 1.71
C GLN A 238 -19.88 -8.96 0.49
N ASP A 239 -21.04 -8.29 0.65
CA ASP A 239 -21.67 -7.50 -0.41
C ASP A 239 -20.73 -6.42 -0.96
N GLN A 240 -19.88 -5.83 -0.11
CA GLN A 240 -18.91 -4.82 -0.53
C GLN A 240 -17.76 -5.43 -1.34
N ALA A 241 -17.33 -6.65 -1.02
CA ALA A 241 -16.37 -7.39 -1.85
C ALA A 241 -16.96 -7.77 -3.22
N LEU A 242 -18.21 -8.23 -3.24
CA LEU A 242 -18.92 -8.57 -4.47
C LEU A 242 -19.12 -7.32 -5.35
N LEU A 243 -19.54 -6.20 -4.76
CA LEU A 243 -19.68 -4.93 -5.46
C LEU A 243 -18.35 -4.45 -6.05
N GLN A 244 -17.26 -4.55 -5.29
CA GLN A 244 -15.93 -4.19 -5.76
C GLN A 244 -15.45 -5.09 -6.91
N SER A 245 -15.77 -6.39 -6.87
CA SER A 245 -15.50 -7.34 -7.96
C SER A 245 -16.26 -6.95 -9.23
N GLU A 246 -17.55 -6.62 -9.13
CA GLU A 246 -18.34 -6.16 -10.29
C GLU A 246 -17.85 -4.80 -10.81
N ALA A 247 -17.46 -3.88 -9.93
CA ALA A 247 -16.85 -2.61 -10.32
C ALA A 247 -15.55 -2.81 -11.13
N MET A 248 -14.70 -3.77 -10.74
CA MET A 248 -13.51 -4.13 -11.51
C MET A 248 -13.86 -4.67 -12.91
N LYS A 249 -14.87 -5.54 -13.02
CA LYS A 249 -15.31 -6.08 -14.32
C LYS A 249 -15.89 -4.99 -15.23
N ALA A 250 -16.70 -4.08 -14.68
CA ALA A 250 -17.23 -2.93 -15.39
C ALA A 250 -16.09 -2.02 -15.87
N PHE A 251 -15.11 -1.73 -15.01
CA PHE A 251 -13.92 -0.97 -15.36
C PHE A 251 -13.13 -1.61 -16.52
N GLN A 252 -12.96 -2.93 -16.51
CA GLN A 252 -12.32 -3.66 -17.60
C GLN A 252 -13.08 -3.53 -18.93
N ALA A 253 -14.41 -3.62 -18.89
CA ALA A 253 -15.25 -3.46 -20.08
C ALA A 253 -15.19 -2.03 -20.64
N ASP A 254 -15.30 -1.02 -19.76
CA ASP A 254 -15.21 0.39 -20.14
C ASP A 254 -13.84 0.75 -20.73
N LEU A 255 -12.77 0.18 -20.15
CA LEU A 255 -11.42 0.32 -20.66
C LEU A 255 -11.28 -0.25 -22.07
N ALA A 256 -11.76 -1.47 -22.29
CA ALA A 256 -11.71 -2.11 -23.61
C ALA A 256 -12.51 -1.30 -24.65
N ALA A 257 -13.68 -0.80 -24.28
CA ALA A 257 -14.50 0.06 -25.14
C ALA A 257 -13.82 1.40 -25.45
N PHE A 258 -13.10 1.99 -24.48
CA PHE A 258 -12.32 3.20 -24.69
C PHE A 258 -11.15 2.95 -25.67
N GLN A 259 -10.39 1.87 -25.47
CA GLN A 259 -9.28 1.49 -26.34
C GLN A 259 -9.73 1.22 -27.78
N ALA A 260 -10.88 0.56 -27.97
CA ALA A 260 -11.45 0.32 -29.29
C ALA A 260 -11.93 1.60 -30.01
N THR A 261 -12.19 2.69 -29.27
CA THR A 261 -12.56 3.99 -29.87
C THR A 261 -11.33 4.87 -30.14
N ALA A 262 -10.21 4.58 -29.47
CA ALA A 262 -8.98 5.37 -29.53
C ALA A 262 -7.98 4.83 -30.58
N ALA A 263 -8.16 3.59 -31.04
CA ALA A 263 -7.48 3.00 -32.19
C ALA A 263 -8.17 3.39 -33.51
#